data_AF-A0A378UAR5-F1
#
_entry.id   AF-A0A378UAR5-F1
#
_cell.length_a   1.000
_cell.length_b   1.000
_cell.length_c   1.000
_cell.angle_alpha   90.00
_cell.angle_beta   90.00
_cell.angle_gamma   90.00
#
_symmetry.space_group_name_H-M   'P 1'
#
loop_
_entity.id
_entity.type
_entity.pdbx_description
1 polymer ?
#
loop_
_entity_poly.entity_id
_entity_poly.type
_entity_poly.pdbx_seq_one_letter_code
_entity_poly.pdbx_strand_id
1 'polypeptide(L)'
;MLPDVRGFLNPIPHVSFVHGAGNVDYLKRRYEALVGNPLFASMEFIDDKDEFARRLPFMAAKRDFSDPVALNWSQHGTDVDFGALSRQLIGFTAQRGMDTLFGHEVRNLRKESDGTWTLKVTNRRTGLKRKFNAKFVFVGAGGGALPLLQKSGIPEAKGFGGFPVGGAFLRTNNQTLTAGHQAKVYGLPPLGAPPMSVPHLDTRVINGKSWLLFGPFAGWTPKFLKQGKFTDLPLSVKPNNIMSMLGVGLTEMGLVNYLVGQLLLSEAARVDTLREFAPSAVDSDWELDIAGQRVQVIRRKGAGGVLEFGTTVLAAADGSIAGLLGASPGASTAVPAMLDVLERCFADRYQGWVPKLKEMVPSLGTKLSNEPGLFEEVWAWGTKALKLDEPVTA
;
A
#
# COMPACT_ATOMS: atom_id res chain seq x y z
N MET A 1 20.30 9.23 -10.34
CA MET A 1 20.60 8.09 -9.47
C MET A 1 20.20 8.46 -8.05
N LEU A 2 19.43 7.61 -7.37
CA LEU A 2 19.15 7.78 -5.94
C LEU A 2 20.43 7.40 -5.19
N PRO A 3 21.02 8.29 -4.38
CA PRO A 3 22.37 8.10 -3.87
C PRO A 3 22.47 7.06 -2.75
N ASP A 4 21.38 6.81 -2.02
CA ASP A 4 21.38 5.98 -0.82
C ASP A 4 20.26 4.94 -0.87
N VAL A 5 20.53 3.82 -1.56
CA VAL A 5 19.55 2.72 -1.69
C VAL A 5 19.28 2.03 -0.35
N ARG A 6 20.35 1.79 0.45
CA ARG A 6 20.25 1.06 1.71
C ARG A 6 19.56 1.86 2.81
N GLY A 7 19.52 3.19 2.69
CA GLY A 7 18.73 4.05 3.57
C GLY A 7 17.21 3.91 3.43
N PHE A 8 16.70 3.29 2.34
CA PHE A 8 15.26 3.06 2.19
C PHE A 8 14.87 1.62 1.86
N LEU A 9 15.79 0.75 1.46
CA LEU A 9 15.50 -0.62 1.05
C LEU A 9 16.32 -1.62 1.86
N ASN A 10 15.64 -2.56 2.52
CA ASN A 10 16.25 -3.53 3.41
C ASN A 10 15.81 -4.95 3.04
N PRO A 11 16.72 -5.92 2.88
CA PRO A 11 16.38 -7.32 2.65
C PRO A 11 15.74 -7.89 3.91
N ILE A 12 14.47 -8.28 3.81
CA ILE A 12 13.68 -8.83 4.92
C ILE A 12 12.80 -9.94 4.32
N PRO A 13 12.94 -11.20 4.77
CA PRO A 13 12.11 -12.31 4.31
C PRO A 13 10.61 -12.02 4.42
N HIS A 14 9.84 -12.51 3.45
CA HIS A 14 8.37 -12.47 3.48
C HIS A 14 7.83 -13.87 3.70
N VAL A 15 6.89 -13.99 4.63
CA VAL A 15 6.48 -15.27 5.18
C VAL A 15 4.96 -15.32 5.27
N SER A 16 4.34 -16.36 4.73
CA SER A 16 2.95 -16.68 5.08
C SER A 16 2.96 -17.60 6.30
N PHE A 17 2.12 -17.34 7.30
CA PHE A 17 2.01 -18.12 8.53
C PHE A 17 0.58 -18.61 8.74
N VAL A 18 0.46 -19.86 9.17
CA VAL A 18 -0.81 -20.47 9.58
C VAL A 18 -0.62 -21.34 10.81
N HIS A 19 -1.71 -21.55 11.54
CA HIS A 19 -1.83 -22.58 12.58
C HIS A 19 -3.14 -23.35 12.42
N GLY A 20 -3.22 -24.55 12.98
CA GLY A 20 -4.34 -25.48 12.79
C GLY A 20 -4.17 -26.39 11.58
N ALA A 21 -4.47 -27.68 11.76
CA ALA A 21 -4.21 -28.72 10.76
C ALA A 21 -4.82 -28.44 9.37
N GLY A 22 -6.04 -27.91 9.32
CA GLY A 22 -6.69 -27.57 8.05
C GLY A 22 -6.00 -26.42 7.30
N ASN A 23 -5.50 -25.42 8.03
CA ASN A 23 -4.78 -24.30 7.42
C ASN A 23 -3.37 -24.71 6.98
N VAL A 24 -2.72 -25.62 7.71
CA VAL A 24 -1.44 -26.22 7.31
C VAL A 24 -1.60 -26.98 5.99
N ASP A 25 -2.63 -27.84 5.85
CA ASP A 25 -2.93 -28.53 4.59
C ASP A 25 -3.20 -27.53 3.45
N TYR A 26 -3.99 -26.48 3.71
CA TYR A 26 -4.21 -25.41 2.74
C TYR A 26 -2.92 -24.74 2.29
N LEU A 27 -2.04 -24.35 3.23
CA LEU A 27 -0.80 -23.66 2.91
C LEU A 27 0.15 -24.56 2.11
N LYS A 28 0.20 -25.86 2.43
CA LYS A 28 0.94 -26.88 1.68
C LYS A 28 0.46 -27.02 0.24
N ARG A 29 -0.86 -27.16 0.02
CA ARG A 29 -1.42 -27.20 -1.35
C ARG A 29 -1.14 -25.93 -2.13
N ARG A 30 -1.21 -24.77 -1.47
CA ARG A 30 -0.85 -23.49 -2.08
C ARG A 30 0.64 -23.46 -2.47
N TYR A 31 1.52 -23.98 -1.63
CA TYR A 31 2.95 -24.13 -1.95
C TYR A 31 3.15 -25.00 -3.19
N GLU A 32 2.58 -26.21 -3.21
CA GLU A 32 2.69 -27.17 -4.32
C GLU A 32 2.18 -26.58 -5.65
N ALA A 33 1.10 -25.81 -5.60
CA ALA A 33 0.53 -25.15 -6.78
C ALA A 33 1.38 -23.98 -7.32
N LEU A 34 2.20 -23.35 -6.47
CA LEU A 34 2.96 -22.15 -6.83
C LEU A 34 4.42 -22.42 -7.17
N VAL A 35 5.08 -23.38 -6.50
CA VAL A 35 6.53 -23.57 -6.61
C VAL A 35 6.99 -23.95 -8.03
N GLY A 36 6.11 -24.53 -8.86
CA GLY A 36 6.39 -24.79 -10.27
C GLY A 36 6.45 -23.53 -11.16
N ASN A 37 6.00 -22.38 -10.67
CA ASN A 37 6.13 -21.11 -11.36
C ASN A 37 7.50 -20.46 -11.00
N PRO A 38 8.31 -20.04 -11.99
CA PRO A 38 9.63 -19.45 -11.76
C PRO A 38 9.66 -18.33 -10.71
N LEU A 39 8.59 -17.54 -10.63
CA LEU A 39 8.47 -16.42 -9.69
C LEU A 39 8.38 -16.84 -8.21
N PHE A 40 8.11 -18.13 -7.95
CA PHE A 40 7.96 -18.70 -6.61
C PHE A 40 8.87 -19.90 -6.36
N ALA A 41 9.79 -20.20 -7.29
CA ALA A 41 10.63 -21.40 -7.25
C ALA A 41 11.53 -21.49 -6.00
N SER A 42 11.92 -20.34 -5.43
CA SER A 42 12.74 -20.27 -4.22
C SER A 42 11.92 -20.30 -2.91
N MET A 43 10.60 -20.44 -2.98
CA MET A 43 9.76 -20.50 -1.79
C MET A 43 10.04 -21.82 -1.06
N GLU A 44 10.05 -21.80 0.27
CA GLU A 44 10.21 -22.99 1.11
C GLU A 44 8.89 -23.24 1.88
N PHE A 45 8.48 -24.49 2.01
CA PHE A 45 7.42 -24.91 2.94
C PHE A 45 8.07 -25.45 4.21
N ILE A 46 7.63 -24.97 5.38
CA ILE A 46 8.18 -25.35 6.69
C ILE A 46 7.01 -25.70 7.61
N ASP A 47 6.97 -26.94 8.08
CA ASP A 47 6.04 -27.43 9.11
C ASP A 47 6.75 -28.06 10.34
N ASP A 48 8.09 -28.01 10.35
CA ASP A 48 8.90 -28.44 11.49
C ASP A 48 8.98 -27.36 12.59
N LYS A 49 8.76 -27.77 13.83
CA LYS A 49 8.71 -26.88 15.00
C LYS A 49 10.08 -26.25 15.33
N ASP A 50 11.17 -27.00 15.15
CA ASP A 50 12.50 -26.56 15.53
C ASP A 50 13.00 -25.53 14.50
N GLU A 51 12.70 -25.78 13.22
CA GLU A 51 12.95 -24.84 12.13
C GLU A 51 12.10 -23.56 12.26
N PHE A 52 10.82 -23.69 12.64
CA PHE A 52 9.98 -22.53 12.97
C PHE A 52 10.60 -21.70 14.11
N ALA A 53 11.01 -22.35 15.20
CA ALA A 53 11.60 -21.68 16.36
C ALA A 53 12.95 -21.03 16.05
N ARG A 54 13.75 -21.64 15.18
CA ARG A 54 15.01 -21.09 14.71
C ARG A 54 14.82 -19.82 13.89
N ARG A 55 13.83 -19.78 12.99
CA ARG A 55 13.58 -18.64 12.10
C ARG A 55 12.78 -17.51 12.76
N LEU A 56 11.82 -17.84 13.62
CA LEU A 56 10.91 -16.88 14.27
C LEU A 56 10.89 -17.06 15.80
N PRO A 57 12.02 -16.85 16.52
CA PRO A 57 12.10 -17.06 17.97
C PRO A 57 11.00 -16.37 18.78
N PHE A 58 10.65 -15.13 18.45
CA PHE A 58 9.60 -14.39 19.16
C PHE A 58 8.20 -15.04 18.99
N MET A 59 7.88 -15.53 17.79
CA MET A 59 6.61 -16.20 17.53
C MET A 59 6.55 -17.61 18.14
N ALA A 60 7.70 -18.25 18.35
CA ALA A 60 7.81 -19.57 18.95
C ALA A 60 7.79 -19.54 20.48
N ALA A 61 8.23 -18.44 21.09
CA ALA A 61 8.29 -18.30 22.54
C ALA A 61 6.89 -18.48 23.17
N LYS A 62 6.79 -19.47 24.08
CA LYS A 62 5.54 -19.92 24.76
C LYS A 62 4.46 -20.46 23.82
N ARG A 63 4.79 -20.81 22.58
CA ARG A 63 3.84 -21.43 21.65
C ARG A 63 3.59 -22.89 22.01
N ASP A 64 2.33 -23.27 22.06
CA ASP A 64 1.93 -24.67 22.07
C ASP A 64 1.96 -25.22 20.63
N PHE A 65 2.85 -26.17 20.36
CA PHE A 65 2.99 -26.82 19.06
C PHE A 65 2.12 -28.07 18.91
N SER A 66 1.25 -28.38 19.89
CA SER A 66 0.19 -29.38 19.72
C SER A 66 -0.85 -28.91 18.70
N ASP A 67 -1.07 -27.59 18.59
CA ASP A 67 -1.71 -26.95 17.45
C ASP A 67 -0.64 -26.74 16.34
N PRO A 68 -0.70 -27.48 15.23
CA PRO A 68 0.37 -27.46 14.23
C PRO A 68 0.46 -26.10 13.54
N VAL A 69 1.68 -25.70 13.19
CA VAL A 69 1.97 -24.46 12.46
C VAL A 69 2.68 -24.74 11.14
N ALA A 70 2.54 -23.84 10.18
CA ALA A 70 3.33 -23.91 8.96
C ALA A 70 3.67 -22.52 8.40
N LEU A 71 4.75 -22.47 7.63
CA LEU A 71 5.25 -21.30 6.93
C LEU A 71 5.43 -21.57 5.44
N ASN A 72 5.11 -20.59 4.60
CA ASN A 72 5.72 -20.43 3.28
C ASN A 72 6.74 -19.31 3.38
N TRP A 73 8.02 -19.63 3.29
CA TRP A 73 9.13 -18.70 3.46
C TRP A 73 9.69 -18.25 2.12
N SER A 74 9.80 -16.94 1.92
CA SER A 74 10.51 -16.33 0.80
C SER A 74 11.67 -15.49 1.32
N GLN A 75 12.90 -15.98 1.10
CA GLN A 75 14.12 -15.36 1.62
C GLN A 75 14.37 -13.96 1.03
N HIS A 76 14.03 -13.77 -0.25
CA HIS A 76 14.42 -12.58 -1.01
C HIS A 76 13.37 -11.46 -0.97
N GLY A 77 12.65 -11.34 0.14
CA GLY A 77 11.75 -10.21 0.38
C GLY A 77 12.51 -8.92 0.73
N THR A 78 11.78 -7.80 0.72
CA THR A 78 12.32 -6.50 1.14
C THR A 78 11.34 -5.71 2.01
N ASP A 79 11.86 -4.90 2.91
CA ASP A 79 11.17 -3.77 3.53
C ASP A 79 11.57 -2.45 2.86
N VAL A 80 10.61 -1.55 2.72
CA VAL A 80 10.80 -0.24 2.08
C VAL A 80 10.39 0.87 3.04
N ASP A 81 11.32 1.75 3.41
CA ASP A 81 11.02 3.02 4.05
C ASP A 81 10.57 4.03 2.96
N PHE A 82 9.26 4.04 2.70
CA PHE A 82 8.66 4.97 1.74
C PHE A 82 8.86 6.45 2.12
N GLY A 83 9.09 6.75 3.40
CA GLY A 83 9.39 8.10 3.85
C GLY A 83 10.78 8.54 3.37
N ALA A 84 11.79 7.69 3.55
CA ALA A 84 13.14 7.91 3.03
C ALA A 84 13.14 7.97 1.50
N LEU A 85 12.52 6.98 0.83
CA LEU A 85 12.44 6.93 -0.64
C LEU A 85 11.77 8.19 -1.21
N SER A 86 10.63 8.63 -0.66
CA SER A 86 9.92 9.82 -1.14
C SER A 86 10.77 11.09 -1.03
N ARG A 87 11.49 11.27 0.09
CA ARG A 87 12.41 12.41 0.25
C ARG A 87 13.53 12.39 -0.77
N GLN A 88 14.11 11.22 -1.03
CA GLN A 88 15.17 11.08 -2.03
C GLN A 88 14.66 11.35 -3.45
N LEU A 89 13.50 10.81 -3.84
CA LEU A 89 12.89 11.05 -5.15
C LEU A 89 12.57 12.54 -5.38
N ILE A 90 11.92 13.19 -4.40
CA ILE A 90 11.61 14.62 -4.48
C ILE A 90 12.90 15.44 -4.55
N GLY A 91 13.86 15.14 -3.68
CA GLY A 91 15.17 15.81 -3.67
C GLY A 91 15.91 15.68 -4.99
N PHE A 92 15.92 14.48 -5.59
CA PHE A 92 16.54 14.20 -6.87
C PHE A 92 15.96 15.07 -8.01
N THR A 93 14.63 15.22 -8.04
CA THR A 93 13.95 16.06 -9.03
C THR A 93 14.13 17.55 -8.76
N ALA A 94 14.10 17.98 -7.49
CA ALA A 94 14.28 19.39 -7.11
C ALA A 94 15.69 19.89 -7.47
N GLN A 95 16.73 19.08 -7.23
CA GLN A 95 18.11 19.37 -7.65
C GLN A 95 18.27 19.48 -9.17
N ARG A 96 17.31 18.98 -9.95
CA ARG A 96 17.26 19.07 -11.42
C ARG A 96 16.35 20.18 -11.93
N GLY A 97 15.90 21.08 -11.05
CA GLY A 97 15.10 22.25 -11.41
C GLY A 97 13.59 22.04 -11.35
N MET A 98 13.10 20.94 -10.74
CA MET A 98 11.66 20.82 -10.48
C MET A 98 11.24 21.73 -9.32
N ASP A 99 10.39 22.71 -9.62
CA ASP A 99 9.76 23.55 -8.60
C ASP A 99 8.97 22.71 -7.59
N THR A 100 9.32 22.83 -6.31
CA THR A 100 8.70 22.07 -5.22
C THR A 100 8.14 23.01 -4.16
N LEU A 101 6.81 23.02 -4.00
CA LEU A 101 6.11 23.96 -3.11
C LEU A 101 5.52 23.25 -1.88
N PHE A 102 6.32 23.12 -0.82
CA PHE A 102 5.84 22.60 0.47
C PHE A 102 4.91 23.59 1.17
N GLY A 103 3.97 23.08 1.98
CA GLY A 103 3.00 23.92 2.71
C GLY A 103 1.99 24.65 1.82
N HIS A 104 1.87 24.26 0.54
CA HIS A 104 0.89 24.79 -0.39
C HIS A 104 -0.23 23.78 -0.63
N GLU A 105 -1.47 24.25 -0.69
CA GLU A 105 -2.64 23.41 -0.86
C GLU A 105 -3.39 23.79 -2.14
N VAL A 106 -3.59 22.82 -3.03
CA VAL A 106 -4.46 22.97 -4.20
C VAL A 106 -5.91 22.95 -3.73
N ARG A 107 -6.63 24.05 -3.93
CA ARG A 107 -8.02 24.23 -3.49
C ARG A 107 -9.03 23.95 -4.59
N ASN A 108 -8.65 24.15 -5.85
CA ASN A 108 -9.53 23.98 -7.00
C ASN A 108 -8.73 23.71 -8.27
N LEU A 109 -9.35 22.98 -9.20
CA LEU A 109 -8.90 22.75 -10.56
C LEU A 109 -10.00 23.26 -11.49
N ARG A 110 -9.64 23.97 -12.56
CA ARG A 110 -10.57 24.41 -13.60
C ARG A 110 -9.91 24.19 -14.95
N LYS A 111 -10.62 23.54 -15.86
CA LYS A 111 -10.20 23.47 -17.26
C LYS A 111 -10.58 24.76 -17.98
N GLU A 112 -9.63 25.35 -18.69
CA GLU A 112 -9.80 26.55 -19.48
C GLU A 112 -10.24 26.21 -20.92
N SER A 113 -10.72 27.21 -21.65
CA SER A 113 -11.24 27.04 -23.01
C SER A 113 -10.18 26.59 -24.02
N ASP A 114 -8.90 26.86 -23.74
CA ASP A 114 -7.76 26.43 -24.56
C ASP A 114 -7.29 24.99 -24.24
N GLY A 115 -8.00 24.30 -23.34
CA GLY A 115 -7.70 22.94 -22.92
C GLY A 115 -6.70 22.83 -21.76
N THR A 116 -6.10 23.94 -21.32
CA THR A 116 -5.19 23.95 -20.16
C THR A 116 -5.95 23.95 -18.84
N TRP A 117 -5.23 23.79 -17.73
CA TRP A 117 -5.77 23.74 -16.38
C TRP A 117 -5.27 24.92 -15.54
N THR A 118 -6.19 25.67 -14.94
CA THR A 118 -5.91 26.61 -13.85
C THR A 118 -6.03 25.91 -12.50
N LEU A 119 -4.95 25.91 -11.73
CA LEU A 119 -4.89 25.43 -10.35
C LEU A 119 -4.95 26.63 -9.39
N LYS A 120 -5.92 26.64 -8.47
CA LYS A 120 -5.95 27.61 -7.37
C LYS A 120 -5.20 27.05 -6.17
N VAL A 121 -4.09 27.67 -5.80
CA VAL A 121 -3.20 27.21 -4.74
C VAL A 121 -3.16 28.21 -3.59
N THR A 122 -3.17 27.74 -2.36
CA THR A 122 -3.08 28.56 -1.15
C THR A 122 -1.87 28.17 -0.33
N ASN A 123 -1.01 29.12 0.00
CA ASN A 123 0.04 28.93 0.98
C ASN A 123 -0.61 28.81 2.37
N ARG A 124 -0.42 27.67 3.04
CA ARG A 124 -1.08 27.39 4.33
C ARG A 124 -0.53 28.20 5.49
N ARG A 125 0.70 28.72 5.38
CA ARG A 125 1.33 29.53 6.43
C ARG A 125 0.92 31.00 6.34
N THR A 126 0.86 31.56 5.13
CA THR A 126 0.61 33.00 4.92
C THR A 126 -0.81 33.31 4.45
N GLY A 127 -1.57 32.31 4.00
CA GLY A 127 -2.89 32.51 3.38
C GLY A 127 -2.84 33.05 1.95
N LEU A 128 -1.65 33.35 1.40
CA LEU A 128 -1.50 33.90 0.05
C LEU A 128 -2.06 32.93 -1.00
N LYS A 129 -2.84 33.46 -1.94
CA LYS A 129 -3.45 32.71 -3.03
C LYS A 129 -2.68 32.96 -4.32
N ARG A 130 -2.39 31.88 -5.06
CA ARG A 130 -1.74 31.91 -6.38
C ARG A 130 -2.53 31.06 -7.36
N LYS A 131 -2.37 31.35 -8.65
CA LYS A 131 -2.87 30.53 -9.75
C LYS A 131 -1.67 29.99 -10.52
N PHE A 132 -1.75 28.73 -10.93
CA PHE A 132 -0.82 28.10 -11.86
C PHE A 132 -1.59 27.60 -13.06
N ASN A 133 -0.98 27.69 -14.24
CA ASN A 133 -1.51 27.11 -15.47
C ASN A 133 -0.68 25.88 -15.83
N ALA A 134 -1.34 24.80 -16.21
CA ALA A 134 -0.68 23.55 -16.60
C ALA A 134 -1.37 22.92 -17.81
N LYS A 135 -0.59 22.33 -18.72
CA LYS A 135 -1.14 21.56 -19.85
C LYS A 135 -1.62 20.17 -19.43
N PHE A 136 -0.99 19.61 -18.39
CA PHE A 136 -1.33 18.33 -17.80
C PHE A 136 -1.32 18.44 -16.28
N VAL A 137 -2.27 17.76 -15.61
CA VAL A 137 -2.34 17.68 -14.14
C VAL A 137 -2.35 16.23 -13.69
N PHE A 138 -1.41 15.87 -12.82
CA PHE A 138 -1.43 14.59 -12.12
C PHE A 138 -1.85 14.78 -10.65
N VAL A 139 -2.94 14.13 -10.23
CA VAL A 139 -3.52 14.24 -8.89
C VAL A 139 -3.08 13.06 -8.02
N GLY A 140 -1.89 13.17 -7.44
CA GLY A 140 -1.32 12.22 -6.46
C GLY A 140 -1.61 12.60 -5.00
N ALA A 141 -2.83 13.04 -4.68
CA ALA A 141 -3.16 13.69 -3.40
C ALA A 141 -3.64 12.75 -2.28
N GLY A 142 -3.37 11.44 -2.38
CA GLY A 142 -3.89 10.43 -1.45
C GLY A 142 -5.41 10.51 -1.33
N GLY A 143 -5.96 10.46 -0.11
CA GLY A 143 -7.40 10.64 0.10
C GLY A 143 -7.96 11.99 -0.39
N GLY A 144 -7.12 13.01 -0.58
CA GLY A 144 -7.49 14.30 -1.16
C GLY A 144 -7.71 14.27 -2.69
N ALA A 145 -7.40 13.16 -3.37
CA ALA A 145 -7.52 13.06 -4.82
C ALA A 145 -9.00 13.11 -5.26
N LEU A 146 -9.90 12.39 -4.58
CA LEU A 146 -11.31 12.35 -4.96
C LEU A 146 -11.97 13.74 -4.95
N PRO A 147 -11.86 14.57 -3.88
CA PRO A 147 -12.39 15.93 -3.90
C PRO A 147 -11.82 16.81 -5.01
N LEU A 148 -10.53 16.67 -5.37
CA LEU A 148 -9.91 17.45 -6.44
C LEU A 148 -10.44 17.02 -7.81
N LEU A 149 -10.57 15.70 -8.05
CA LEU A 149 -11.14 15.17 -9.28
C LEU A 149 -12.62 15.54 -9.42
N GLN A 150 -13.41 15.50 -8.35
CA GLN A 150 -14.79 15.99 -8.37
C GLN A 150 -14.86 17.49 -8.73
N LYS A 151 -13.96 18.31 -8.18
CA LYS A 151 -13.87 19.75 -8.51
C LYS A 151 -13.42 20.04 -9.94
N SER A 152 -12.64 19.13 -10.53
CA SER A 152 -12.19 19.27 -11.92
C SER A 152 -13.35 19.24 -12.92
N GLY A 153 -14.48 18.62 -12.54
CA GLY A 153 -15.70 18.54 -13.35
C GLY A 153 -15.63 17.52 -14.49
N ILE A 154 -14.56 16.73 -14.60
CA ILE A 154 -14.43 15.71 -15.64
C ILE A 154 -15.54 14.66 -15.55
N PRO A 155 -16.13 14.20 -16.67
CA PRO A 155 -17.20 13.20 -16.67
C PRO A 155 -16.82 11.91 -15.95
N GLU A 156 -15.56 11.49 -16.04
CA GLU A 156 -15.04 10.23 -15.52
C GLU A 156 -15.06 10.17 -13.99
N ALA A 157 -14.98 11.33 -13.32
CA ALA A 157 -15.08 11.42 -11.87
C ALA A 157 -16.54 11.37 -11.36
N LYS A 158 -17.55 11.43 -12.25
CA LYS A 158 -18.96 11.38 -11.84
C LYS A 158 -19.33 9.98 -11.34
N GLY A 159 -20.09 9.93 -10.24
CA GLY A 159 -20.53 8.67 -9.64
C GLY A 159 -19.52 8.00 -8.71
N PHE A 160 -18.30 8.53 -8.63
CA PHE A 160 -17.32 8.11 -7.64
C PHE A 160 -17.63 8.72 -6.26
N GLY A 161 -17.78 7.82 -5.28
CA GLY A 161 -17.81 8.14 -3.85
C GLY A 161 -16.52 7.69 -3.17
N GLY A 162 -16.34 8.15 -1.93
CA GLY A 162 -15.20 7.78 -1.11
C GLY A 162 -15.65 7.48 0.30
N PHE A 163 -15.21 6.36 0.84
CA PHE A 163 -15.40 6.02 2.25
C PHE A 163 -14.05 6.01 2.96
N PRO A 164 -13.82 6.91 3.92
CA PRO A 164 -12.55 6.97 4.64
C PRO A 164 -12.46 5.78 5.62
N VAL A 165 -11.37 5.04 5.50
CA VAL A 165 -10.97 3.94 6.38
C VAL A 165 -9.61 4.29 6.94
N GLY A 166 -9.52 4.35 8.27
CA GLY A 166 -8.26 4.49 8.97
C GLY A 166 -7.62 3.13 9.19
N GLY A 167 -6.30 3.10 9.31
CA GLY A 167 -5.56 1.96 9.85
C GLY A 167 -4.91 2.32 11.17
N ALA A 168 -4.73 1.34 12.03
CA ALA A 168 -3.85 1.43 13.18
C ALA A 168 -2.98 0.18 13.28
N PHE A 169 -1.80 0.32 13.85
CA PHE A 169 -0.88 -0.78 14.09
C PHE A 169 -0.42 -0.73 15.53
N LEU A 170 -0.32 -1.88 16.18
CA LEU A 170 0.55 -1.99 17.33
C LEU A 170 1.99 -1.91 16.84
N ARG A 171 2.84 -1.16 17.52
CA ARG A 171 4.27 -1.11 17.20
C ARG A 171 5.13 -1.16 18.45
N THR A 172 6.36 -1.64 18.28
CA THR A 172 7.39 -1.63 19.31
C THR A 172 8.79 -1.47 18.69
N ASN A 173 9.68 -0.81 19.42
CA ASN A 173 11.12 -0.77 19.13
C ASN A 173 11.94 -1.51 20.19
N ASN A 174 11.31 -2.36 21.02
CA ASN A 174 12.01 -3.16 22.00
C ASN A 174 13.08 -4.03 21.29
N GLN A 175 14.34 -3.85 21.67
CA GLN A 175 15.48 -4.45 20.99
C GLN A 175 15.49 -5.98 21.08
N THR A 176 15.03 -6.54 22.20
CA THR A 176 14.93 -7.99 22.38
C THR A 176 13.91 -8.58 21.41
N LEU A 177 12.74 -7.94 21.27
CA LEU A 177 11.68 -8.40 20.37
C LEU A 177 12.09 -8.25 18.90
N THR A 178 12.63 -7.09 18.53
CA THR A 178 13.06 -6.81 17.15
C THR A 178 14.25 -7.67 16.72
N ALA A 179 15.16 -8.05 17.63
CA ALA A 179 16.23 -9.01 17.33
C ALA A 179 15.70 -10.44 17.15
N GLY A 180 14.68 -10.82 17.92
CA GLY A 180 14.03 -12.13 17.88
C GLY A 180 13.01 -12.33 16.75
N HIS A 181 12.79 -11.32 15.89
CA HIS A 181 11.88 -11.39 14.76
C HIS A 181 12.38 -10.54 13.57
N GLN A 182 12.87 -11.21 12.53
CA GLN A 182 13.47 -10.56 11.34
C GLN A 182 12.77 -11.00 10.05
N ALA A 183 11.45 -10.83 9.99
CA ALA A 183 10.63 -11.19 8.84
C ALA A 183 9.34 -10.36 8.78
N LYS A 184 8.71 -10.34 7.60
CA LYS A 184 7.32 -9.91 7.43
C LYS A 184 6.44 -11.13 7.39
N VAL A 185 5.63 -11.32 8.44
CA VAL A 185 4.85 -12.54 8.63
C VAL A 185 3.36 -12.23 8.47
N TYR A 186 2.76 -12.75 7.41
CA TYR A 186 1.37 -12.56 7.04
C TYR A 186 0.52 -13.76 7.47
N GLY A 187 -0.53 -13.53 8.25
CA GLY A 187 -1.47 -14.58 8.64
C GLY A 187 -2.50 -14.91 7.56
N LEU A 188 -3.58 -15.56 8.00
CA LEU A 188 -4.77 -15.74 7.18
C LEU A 188 -5.79 -14.62 7.43
N PRO A 189 -6.56 -14.21 6.40
CA PRO A 189 -7.66 -13.29 6.60
C PRO A 189 -8.73 -13.95 7.50
N PRO A 190 -9.26 -13.23 8.50
CA PRO A 190 -10.43 -13.69 9.24
C PRO A 190 -11.62 -13.93 8.30
N LEU A 191 -12.47 -14.90 8.63
CA LEU A 191 -13.69 -15.18 7.86
C LEU A 191 -14.55 -13.92 7.71
N GLY A 192 -14.88 -13.56 6.47
CA GLY A 192 -15.69 -12.39 6.14
C GLY A 192 -14.95 -11.04 6.17
N ALA A 193 -13.67 -11.00 6.53
CA ALA A 193 -12.86 -9.79 6.44
C ALA A 193 -12.45 -9.50 4.99
N PRO A 194 -12.29 -8.22 4.59
CA PRO A 194 -11.71 -7.89 3.30
C PRO A 194 -10.32 -8.51 3.11
N PRO A 195 -9.92 -8.81 1.87
CA PRO A 195 -8.58 -9.34 1.58
C PRO A 195 -7.41 -8.48 2.10
N MET A 196 -7.66 -7.20 2.39
CA MET A 196 -6.65 -6.24 2.87
C MET A 196 -6.57 -6.13 4.40
N SER A 197 -7.38 -6.90 5.12
CA SER A 197 -7.46 -6.91 6.58
C SER A 197 -6.71 -8.10 7.20
N VAL A 198 -5.83 -8.72 6.44
CA VAL A 198 -4.98 -9.83 6.90
C VAL A 198 -4.05 -9.31 8.00
N PRO A 199 -4.10 -9.86 9.22
CA PRO A 199 -3.16 -9.50 10.26
C PRO A 199 -1.76 -9.95 9.86
N HIS A 200 -0.76 -9.12 10.16
CA HIS A 200 0.62 -9.41 9.88
C HIS A 200 1.53 -8.80 10.95
N LEU A 201 2.62 -9.52 11.27
CA LEU A 201 3.69 -9.09 12.16
C LEU A 201 4.96 -8.83 11.34
N ASP A 202 5.29 -7.55 11.18
CA ASP A 202 6.34 -7.11 10.26
C ASP A 202 7.52 -6.49 10.97
N THR A 203 8.72 -6.98 10.65
CA THR A 203 9.95 -6.19 10.80
C THR A 203 9.90 -5.00 9.84
N ARG A 204 10.13 -3.80 10.38
CA ARG A 204 10.25 -2.54 9.65
C ARG A 204 11.56 -1.86 10.03
N VAL A 205 12.29 -1.37 9.03
CA VAL A 205 13.51 -0.58 9.24
C VAL A 205 13.19 0.85 8.83
N ILE A 206 13.03 1.73 9.82
CA ILE A 206 12.59 3.11 9.61
C ILE A 206 13.68 4.05 10.12
N ASN A 207 14.24 4.87 9.24
CA ASN A 207 15.41 5.72 9.51
C ASN A 207 16.55 4.93 10.22
N GLY A 208 16.85 3.72 9.72
CA GLY A 208 17.91 2.85 10.27
C GLY A 208 17.59 2.15 11.60
N LYS A 209 16.39 2.34 12.17
CA LYS A 209 15.97 1.67 13.41
C LYS A 209 15.02 0.52 13.11
N SER A 210 15.21 -0.61 13.79
CA SER A 210 14.31 -1.76 13.70
C SER A 210 13.05 -1.55 14.55
N TRP A 211 11.90 -1.91 13.99
CA TRP A 211 10.59 -1.87 14.61
C TRP A 211 9.83 -3.16 14.28
N LEU A 212 8.96 -3.60 15.18
CA LEU A 212 7.91 -4.56 14.85
C LEU A 212 6.58 -3.84 14.77
N LEU A 213 5.82 -4.11 13.72
CA LEU A 213 4.46 -3.61 13.52
C LEU A 213 3.48 -4.78 13.39
N PHE A 214 2.40 -4.75 14.16
CA PHE A 214 1.31 -5.71 14.09
C PHE A 214 -0.03 -5.05 13.76
N GLY A 215 -0.77 -5.63 12.82
CA GLY A 215 -2.07 -5.14 12.35
C GLY A 215 -2.32 -5.53 10.89
N PRO A 216 -3.12 -4.78 10.12
CA PRO A 216 -3.80 -3.54 10.50
C PRO A 216 -5.06 -3.80 11.35
N PHE A 217 -5.27 -2.94 12.34
CA PHE A 217 -6.57 -2.77 12.99
C PHE A 217 -7.37 -1.70 12.26
N ALA A 218 -8.68 -1.89 12.13
CA ALA A 218 -9.51 -0.87 11.50
C ALA A 218 -9.65 0.37 12.39
N GLY A 219 -9.50 1.54 11.79
CA GLY A 219 -9.82 2.82 12.38
C GLY A 219 -10.88 3.53 11.54
N TRP A 220 -11.55 4.53 12.13
CA TRP A 220 -12.53 5.34 11.42
C TRP A 220 -12.33 6.81 11.72
N THR A 221 -12.47 7.62 10.68
CA THR A 221 -12.55 9.07 10.77
C THR A 221 -13.27 9.59 9.54
N PRO A 222 -14.00 10.72 9.61
CA PRO A 222 -14.57 11.35 8.42
C PRO A 222 -13.54 12.18 7.62
N LYS A 223 -12.28 12.27 8.10
CA LYS A 223 -11.18 12.99 7.43
C LYS A 223 -10.61 12.18 6.28
N PHE A 224 -10.30 12.83 5.17
CA PHE A 224 -9.66 12.16 4.02
C PHE A 224 -8.12 12.20 4.08
N LEU A 225 -7.56 13.07 4.93
CA LEU A 225 -6.12 13.20 5.16
C LEU A 225 -5.83 13.15 6.67
N LYS A 226 -4.60 12.76 7.06
CA LYS A 226 -4.18 12.73 8.48
C LYS A 226 -4.38 14.10 9.17
N GLN A 227 -4.10 15.18 8.44
CA GLN A 227 -4.35 16.56 8.86
C GLN A 227 -5.52 17.21 8.09
N GLY A 228 -6.52 16.40 7.71
CA GLY A 228 -7.72 16.81 6.98
C GLY A 228 -8.83 17.38 7.87
N LYS A 229 -9.99 17.64 7.26
CA LYS A 229 -11.15 18.26 7.95
C LYS A 229 -12.22 17.21 8.24
N PHE A 230 -12.94 17.37 9.36
CA PHE A 230 -14.08 16.52 9.68
C PHE A 230 -15.25 16.68 8.68
N THR A 231 -15.22 17.73 7.87
CA THR A 231 -16.18 17.98 6.79
C THR A 231 -15.81 17.31 5.46
N ASP A 232 -14.66 16.61 5.37
CA ASP A 232 -14.20 15.99 4.12
C ASP A 232 -15.23 14.97 3.58
N LEU A 233 -15.65 14.00 4.40
CA LEU A 233 -16.67 13.02 4.01
C LEU A 233 -18.02 13.68 3.64
N PRO A 234 -18.67 14.50 4.50
CA PRO A 234 -19.93 15.17 4.14
C PRO A 234 -19.86 15.97 2.84
N LEU A 235 -18.77 16.71 2.60
CA LEU A 235 -18.61 17.52 1.40
C LEU A 235 -18.29 16.71 0.14
N SER A 236 -17.84 15.46 0.29
CA SER A 236 -17.60 14.53 -0.82
C SER A 236 -18.89 13.87 -1.35
N VAL A 237 -19.97 13.88 -0.56
CA VAL A 237 -21.29 13.40 -0.96
C VAL A 237 -21.90 14.40 -1.93
N LYS A 238 -22.35 13.89 -3.09
CA LYS A 238 -22.93 14.66 -4.19
C LYS A 238 -24.20 13.96 -4.68
N PRO A 239 -25.16 14.69 -5.27
CA PRO A 239 -26.38 14.08 -5.81
C PRO A 239 -26.10 12.94 -6.81
N ASN A 240 -24.98 13.02 -7.55
CA ASN A 240 -24.59 12.03 -8.53
C ASN A 240 -23.83 10.81 -7.96
N ASN A 241 -23.48 10.78 -6.66
CA ASN A 241 -22.82 9.62 -6.03
C ASN A 241 -23.54 9.09 -4.78
N ILE A 242 -24.60 9.75 -4.30
CA ILE A 242 -25.34 9.36 -3.10
C ILE A 242 -25.91 7.94 -3.18
N MET A 243 -26.45 7.56 -4.34
CA MET A 243 -26.96 6.20 -4.57
C MET A 243 -25.86 5.15 -4.51
N SER A 244 -24.66 5.48 -5.02
CA SER A 244 -23.49 4.61 -4.92
C SER A 244 -23.08 4.41 -3.45
N MET A 245 -23.08 5.48 -2.65
CA MET A 245 -22.69 5.43 -1.23
C MET A 245 -23.68 4.65 -0.36
N LEU A 246 -24.99 4.87 -0.57
CA LEU A 246 -26.04 4.15 0.16
C LEU A 246 -26.08 2.66 -0.20
N GLY A 247 -25.84 2.32 -1.46
CA GLY A 247 -25.81 0.93 -1.93
C GLY A 247 -24.76 0.09 -1.20
N VAL A 248 -23.57 0.64 -0.96
CA VAL A 248 -22.48 -0.08 -0.26
C VAL A 248 -22.85 -0.48 1.16
N GLY A 249 -23.55 0.38 1.91
CA GLY A 249 -23.97 0.05 3.27
C GLY A 249 -24.89 -1.17 3.34
N LEU A 250 -25.69 -1.41 2.31
CA LEU A 250 -26.62 -2.56 2.24
C LEU A 250 -25.97 -3.80 1.64
N THR A 251 -25.07 -3.64 0.67
CA THR A 251 -24.42 -4.77 -0.02
C THR A 251 -23.19 -5.32 0.71
N GLU A 252 -22.59 -4.54 1.61
CA GLU A 252 -21.31 -4.87 2.28
C GLU A 252 -21.47 -4.97 3.81
N MET A 253 -22.60 -5.52 4.29
CA MET A 253 -22.91 -5.61 5.73
C MET A 253 -21.84 -6.39 6.53
N GLY A 254 -21.22 -7.42 5.94
CA GLY A 254 -20.13 -8.16 6.58
C GLY A 254 -18.91 -7.28 6.86
N LEU A 255 -18.54 -6.42 5.90
CA LEU A 255 -17.47 -5.44 6.08
C LEU A 255 -17.83 -4.40 7.13
N VAL A 256 -19.05 -3.87 7.10
CA VAL A 256 -19.49 -2.88 8.10
C VAL A 256 -19.41 -3.47 9.51
N ASN A 257 -19.93 -4.68 9.71
CA ASN A 257 -19.86 -5.39 10.99
C ASN A 257 -18.41 -5.63 11.44
N TYR A 258 -17.54 -6.06 10.52
CA TYR A 258 -16.12 -6.23 10.80
C TYR A 258 -15.47 -4.92 11.25
N LEU A 259 -15.68 -3.82 10.52
CA LEU A 259 -15.13 -2.51 10.86
C LEU A 259 -15.63 -2.03 12.22
N VAL A 260 -16.93 -2.18 12.50
CA VAL A 260 -17.49 -1.83 13.82
C VAL A 260 -16.84 -2.66 14.93
N GLY A 261 -16.71 -3.98 14.76
CA GLY A 261 -16.04 -4.83 15.73
C GLY A 261 -14.60 -4.40 16.01
N GLN A 262 -13.84 -4.09 14.95
CA GLN A 262 -12.47 -3.61 15.06
C GLN A 262 -12.36 -2.25 15.77
N LEU A 263 -13.33 -1.35 15.58
CA LEU A 263 -13.39 -0.06 16.26
C LEU A 263 -13.65 -0.19 17.76
N LEU A 264 -14.35 -1.25 18.17
CA LEU A 264 -14.70 -1.52 19.57
C LEU A 264 -13.57 -2.21 20.35
N LEU A 265 -12.49 -2.65 19.68
CA LEU A 265 -11.36 -3.30 20.34
C LEU A 265 -10.64 -2.32 21.29
N SER A 266 -10.40 -2.78 22.52
CA SER A 266 -9.48 -2.13 23.47
C SER A 266 -8.02 -2.38 23.06
N GLU A 267 -7.08 -1.64 23.64
CA GLU A 267 -5.64 -1.89 23.40
C GLU A 267 -5.23 -3.31 23.82
N ALA A 268 -5.68 -3.77 24.98
CA ALA A 268 -5.45 -5.14 25.44
C ALA A 268 -5.99 -6.17 24.43
N ALA A 269 -7.20 -5.98 23.91
CA ALA A 269 -7.78 -6.89 22.92
C ALA A 269 -7.00 -6.89 21.59
N ARG A 270 -6.37 -5.78 21.20
CA ARG A 270 -5.46 -5.74 20.05
C ARG A 270 -4.20 -6.56 20.29
N VAL A 271 -3.65 -6.50 21.51
CA VAL A 271 -2.49 -7.32 21.90
C VAL A 271 -2.88 -8.80 22.00
N ASP A 272 -4.11 -9.12 22.39
CA ASP A 272 -4.61 -10.50 22.33
C ASP A 272 -4.60 -11.06 20.91
N THR A 273 -4.97 -10.26 19.90
CA THR A 273 -4.82 -10.68 18.49
C THR A 273 -3.35 -10.89 18.11
N LEU A 274 -2.44 -10.07 18.64
CA LEU A 274 -0.99 -10.30 18.44
C LEU A 274 -0.53 -11.61 19.08
N ARG A 275 -1.10 -12.04 20.21
CA ARG A 275 -0.74 -13.29 20.88
C ARG A 275 -1.03 -14.52 20.04
N GLU A 276 -1.95 -14.45 19.09
CA GLU A 276 -2.14 -15.50 18.08
C GLU A 276 -0.87 -15.72 17.23
N PHE A 277 -0.09 -14.66 16.97
CA PHE A 277 1.21 -14.70 16.28
C PHE A 277 2.37 -14.92 17.23
N ALA A 278 2.38 -14.24 18.38
CA ALA A 278 3.47 -14.26 19.34
C ALA A 278 2.91 -14.43 20.78
N PRO A 279 2.72 -15.68 21.26
CA PRO A 279 2.07 -15.96 22.54
C PRO A 279 2.76 -15.33 23.75
N SER A 280 4.06 -15.02 23.63
CA SER A 280 4.84 -14.35 24.67
C SER A 280 4.64 -12.83 24.76
N ALA A 281 3.86 -12.21 23.87
CA ALA A 281 3.67 -10.76 23.82
C ALA A 281 3.08 -10.19 25.14
N VAL A 282 3.70 -9.12 25.64
CA VAL A 282 3.32 -8.41 26.87
C VAL A 282 2.77 -7.04 26.51
N ASP A 283 1.62 -6.66 27.09
CA ASP A 283 0.90 -5.43 26.74
C ASP A 283 1.79 -4.18 26.77
N SER A 284 2.62 -4.05 27.80
CA SER A 284 3.47 -2.87 28.03
C SER A 284 4.57 -2.65 26.99
N ASP A 285 4.88 -3.65 26.16
CA ASP A 285 5.87 -3.53 25.09
C ASP A 285 5.32 -2.85 23.84
N TRP A 286 4.01 -2.66 23.74
CA TRP A 286 3.33 -2.23 22.50
C TRP A 286 2.58 -0.93 22.68
N GLU A 287 2.69 -0.07 21.67
CA GLU A 287 1.89 1.15 21.57
C GLU A 287 1.08 1.17 20.27
N LEU A 288 -0.09 1.81 20.30
CA LEU A 288 -0.92 1.99 19.13
C LEU A 288 -0.45 3.19 18.30
N ASP A 289 -0.08 2.96 17.04
CA ASP A 289 0.24 4.00 16.07
C ASP A 289 -0.88 4.15 15.04
N ILE A 290 -1.36 5.38 14.86
CA ILE A 290 -2.41 5.70 13.91
C ILE A 290 -1.80 5.95 12.53
N ALA A 291 -2.14 5.05 11.60
CA ALA A 291 -1.66 5.06 10.23
C ALA A 291 -2.28 6.22 9.41
N GLY A 292 -1.89 6.29 8.14
CA GLY A 292 -2.50 7.20 7.17
C GLY A 292 -3.98 6.91 6.96
N GLN A 293 -4.71 7.92 6.48
CA GLN A 293 -6.11 7.76 6.09
C GLN A 293 -6.19 7.28 4.65
N ARG A 294 -7.00 6.25 4.42
CA ARG A 294 -7.26 5.70 3.10
C ARG A 294 -8.69 6.01 2.70
N VAL A 295 -8.90 6.52 1.49
CA VAL A 295 -10.25 6.69 0.94
C VAL A 295 -10.55 5.50 0.04
N GLN A 296 -11.39 4.59 0.54
CA GLN A 296 -11.86 3.45 -0.21
C GLN A 296 -12.87 3.93 -1.26
N VAL A 297 -12.60 3.60 -2.52
CA VAL A 297 -13.38 4.08 -3.65
C VAL A 297 -14.67 3.30 -3.78
N ILE A 298 -15.76 4.03 -4.01
CA ILE A 298 -17.06 3.47 -4.33
C ILE A 298 -17.38 3.86 -5.77
N ARG A 299 -17.47 2.87 -6.65
CA ARG A 299 -17.88 3.08 -8.03
C ARG A 299 -19.36 2.73 -8.20
N ARG A 300 -20.06 3.49 -9.04
CA ARG A 300 -21.45 3.19 -9.40
C ARG A 300 -21.53 1.87 -10.18
N LYS A 301 -22.44 0.98 -9.77
CA LYS A 301 -22.83 -0.23 -10.51
C LYS A 301 -24.36 -0.29 -10.59
N GLY A 302 -24.91 0.03 -11.76
CA GLY A 302 -26.36 0.15 -11.96
C GLY A 302 -26.99 1.24 -11.09
N ALA A 303 -27.98 0.86 -10.27
CA ALA A 303 -28.65 1.73 -9.30
C ALA A 303 -27.90 1.85 -7.96
N GLY A 304 -26.87 1.01 -7.72
CA GLY A 304 -26.10 0.98 -6.47
C GLY A 304 -24.62 1.31 -6.67
N GLY A 305 -23.80 0.97 -5.67
CA GLY A 305 -22.35 1.14 -5.70
C GLY A 305 -21.63 -0.12 -5.23
N VAL A 306 -20.38 -0.29 -5.68
CA VAL A 306 -19.48 -1.38 -5.27
C VAL A 306 -18.16 -0.78 -4.81
N LEU A 307 -17.57 -1.37 -3.77
CA LEU A 307 -16.24 -1.01 -3.29
C LEU A 307 -15.17 -1.52 -4.27
N GLU A 308 -14.31 -0.61 -4.75
CA GLU A 308 -13.17 -0.99 -5.60
C GLU A 308 -11.92 -1.23 -4.75
N PHE A 309 -11.62 -2.48 -4.45
CA PHE A 309 -10.42 -2.85 -3.73
C PHE A 309 -9.18 -2.76 -4.63
N GLY A 310 -8.45 -1.64 -4.58
CA GLY A 310 -7.23 -1.44 -5.34
C GLY A 310 -6.88 0.02 -5.59
N THR A 311 -5.77 0.27 -6.28
CA THR A 311 -5.45 1.58 -6.84
C THR A 311 -6.12 1.71 -8.21
N THR A 312 -6.98 2.71 -8.38
CA THR A 312 -7.66 3.00 -9.64
C THR A 312 -7.05 4.25 -10.26
N VAL A 313 -6.54 4.12 -11.49
CA VAL A 313 -6.13 5.27 -12.31
C VAL A 313 -7.38 5.84 -12.97
N LEU A 314 -7.68 7.09 -12.67
CA LEU A 314 -8.77 7.85 -13.30
C LEU A 314 -8.16 8.93 -14.18
N ALA A 315 -8.41 8.87 -15.48
CA ALA A 315 -7.91 9.83 -16.46
C ALA A 315 -9.08 10.43 -17.25
N ALA A 316 -8.97 11.70 -17.61
CA ALA A 316 -9.91 12.31 -18.56
C ALA A 316 -9.71 11.71 -19.96
N ALA A 317 -10.78 11.59 -20.74
CA ALA A 317 -10.75 11.05 -22.10
C ALA A 317 -9.76 11.76 -23.03
N ASP A 318 -9.45 13.04 -22.77
CA ASP A 318 -8.49 13.81 -23.55
C ASP A 318 -7.05 13.78 -23.00
N GLY A 319 -6.80 12.98 -21.95
CA GLY A 319 -5.48 12.81 -21.36
C GLY A 319 -4.96 14.01 -20.56
N SER A 320 -5.70 15.12 -20.48
CA SER A 320 -5.19 16.38 -19.88
C SER A 320 -5.09 16.36 -18.34
N ILE A 321 -5.74 15.40 -17.68
CA ILE A 321 -5.66 15.19 -16.24
C ILE A 321 -5.77 13.70 -15.92
N ALA A 322 -4.99 13.26 -14.93
CA ALA A 322 -5.13 11.94 -14.31
C ALA A 322 -5.02 12.04 -12.79
N GLY A 323 -5.59 11.08 -12.08
CA GLY A 323 -5.46 10.96 -10.63
C GLY A 323 -5.51 9.51 -10.16
N LEU A 324 -4.90 9.27 -9.00
CA LEU A 324 -4.93 7.97 -8.34
C LEU A 324 -5.99 7.98 -7.24
N LEU A 325 -6.89 7.02 -7.31
CA LEU A 325 -7.94 6.79 -6.31
C LEU A 325 -7.73 5.42 -5.64
N GLY A 326 -8.23 5.26 -4.42
CA GLY A 326 -8.31 3.96 -3.75
C GLY A 326 -7.11 3.64 -2.87
N ALA A 327 -6.66 2.38 -2.91
CA ALA A 327 -5.51 1.90 -2.16
C ALA A 327 -4.28 2.75 -2.47
N SER A 328 -3.52 3.12 -1.43
CA SER A 328 -2.18 3.68 -1.65
C SER A 328 -1.40 2.68 -2.49
N PRO A 329 -0.87 3.08 -3.65
CA PRO A 329 -0.10 2.16 -4.46
C PRO A 329 1.12 1.72 -3.66
N GLY A 330 1.18 0.43 -3.34
CA GLY A 330 2.37 -0.18 -2.76
C GLY A 330 3.46 -0.34 -3.83
N ALA A 331 4.58 -0.92 -3.44
CA ALA A 331 5.70 -1.17 -4.36
C ALA A 331 5.26 -1.93 -5.64
N SER A 332 4.32 -2.87 -5.51
CA SER A 332 3.82 -3.70 -6.61
C SER A 332 2.87 -3.00 -7.58
N THR A 333 2.27 -1.86 -7.21
CA THR A 333 1.26 -1.19 -8.06
C THR A 333 1.68 0.20 -8.52
N ALA A 334 2.66 0.84 -7.89
CA ALA A 334 3.11 2.18 -8.24
C ALA A 334 3.65 2.27 -9.69
N VAL A 335 4.54 1.36 -10.08
CA VAL A 335 5.16 1.36 -11.42
C VAL A 335 4.13 1.07 -12.52
N PRO A 336 3.31 -0.01 -12.44
CA PRO A 336 2.25 -0.24 -13.41
C PRO A 336 1.25 0.92 -13.53
N ALA A 337 0.87 1.55 -12.40
CA ALA A 337 -0.05 2.68 -12.43
C ALA A 337 0.55 3.89 -13.17
N MET A 338 1.85 4.16 -13.02
CA MET A 338 2.50 5.26 -13.75
C MET A 338 2.67 4.94 -15.23
N LEU A 339 2.95 3.69 -15.60
CA LEU A 339 2.95 3.27 -17.00
C LEU A 339 1.57 3.43 -17.65
N ASP A 340 0.50 3.05 -16.94
CA ASP A 340 -0.89 3.23 -17.39
C ASP A 340 -1.24 4.72 -17.58
N VAL A 341 -0.78 5.61 -16.69
CA VAL A 341 -0.92 7.06 -16.87
C VAL A 341 -0.17 7.54 -18.12
N LEU A 342 1.07 7.08 -18.34
CA LEU A 342 1.85 7.47 -19.52
C LEU A 342 1.16 7.02 -20.82
N GLU A 343 0.67 5.79 -20.85
CA GLU A 343 -0.01 5.22 -22.02
C GLU A 343 -1.32 5.93 -22.33
N ARG A 344 -2.16 6.19 -21.31
CA ARG A 344 -3.49 6.81 -21.50
C ARG A 344 -3.42 8.31 -21.75
N CYS A 345 -2.56 9.02 -21.03
CA CYS A 345 -2.55 10.49 -21.06
C CYS A 345 -1.60 11.08 -22.10
N PHE A 346 -0.67 10.27 -22.62
CA PHE A 346 0.31 10.70 -23.60
C PHE A 346 0.43 9.69 -24.75
N ALA A 347 -0.70 9.16 -25.22
CA ALA A 347 -0.76 8.14 -26.27
C ALA A 347 0.00 8.56 -27.55
N ASP A 348 0.00 9.85 -27.87
CA ASP A 348 0.72 10.46 -29.00
C ASP A 348 2.25 10.38 -28.86
N ARG A 349 2.77 10.26 -27.64
CA ARG A 349 4.21 10.19 -27.33
C ARG A 349 4.66 8.83 -26.82
N TYR A 350 3.75 8.05 -26.26
CA TYR A 350 4.05 6.80 -25.57
C TYR A 350 4.84 5.82 -26.44
N GLN A 351 4.44 5.64 -27.71
CA GLN A 351 5.14 4.77 -28.65
C GLN A 351 6.61 5.17 -28.86
N GLY A 352 6.90 6.47 -28.88
CA GLY A 352 8.27 6.98 -28.94
C GLY A 352 9.07 6.77 -27.66
N TRP A 353 8.40 6.58 -26.52
CA TRP A 353 9.03 6.31 -25.22
C TRP A 353 9.22 4.82 -24.92
N VAL A 354 8.46 3.92 -25.58
CA VAL A 354 8.55 2.47 -25.36
C VAL A 354 9.99 1.94 -25.37
N PRO A 355 10.88 2.32 -26.31
CA PRO A 355 12.27 1.85 -26.28
C PRO A 355 13.01 2.22 -24.98
N LYS A 356 12.84 3.46 -24.50
CA LYS A 356 13.47 3.91 -23.24
C LYS A 356 12.82 3.27 -22.02
N LEU A 357 11.51 3.06 -22.05
CA LEU A 357 10.79 2.36 -20.98
C LEU A 357 11.24 0.90 -20.88
N LYS A 358 11.50 0.22 -22.00
CA LYS A 358 12.07 -1.13 -22.02
C LYS A 358 13.52 -1.19 -21.56
N GLU A 359 14.32 -0.15 -21.79
CA GLU A 359 15.65 -0.04 -21.19
C GLU A 359 15.56 0.04 -19.65
N MET A 360 14.56 0.74 -19.12
CA MET A 360 14.34 0.89 -17.67
C MET A 360 13.65 -0.31 -17.02
N VAL A 361 12.74 -0.96 -17.75
CA VAL A 361 11.93 -2.10 -17.33
C VAL A 361 11.98 -3.16 -18.44
N PRO A 362 13.02 -4.01 -18.49
CA PRO A 362 13.22 -4.97 -19.58
C PRO A 362 12.05 -5.94 -19.79
N SER A 363 11.30 -6.23 -18.72
CA SER A 363 10.12 -7.10 -18.74
C SER A 363 8.83 -6.41 -19.20
N LEU A 364 8.86 -5.14 -19.59
CA LEU A 364 7.67 -4.38 -19.97
C LEU A 364 6.94 -5.02 -21.17
N GLY A 365 5.69 -5.43 -20.93
CA GLY A 365 4.85 -6.11 -21.93
C GLY A 365 5.03 -7.63 -21.95
N THR A 366 5.88 -8.19 -21.10
CA THR A 366 6.19 -9.62 -21.04
C THR A 366 5.72 -10.22 -19.73
N LYS A 367 5.02 -11.36 -19.81
CA LYS A 367 4.63 -12.13 -18.62
C LYS A 367 5.81 -12.97 -18.14
N LEU A 368 6.56 -12.48 -17.16
CA LEU A 368 7.79 -13.11 -16.65
C LEU A 368 7.63 -14.58 -16.21
N SER A 369 6.45 -15.00 -15.76
CA SER A 369 6.20 -16.41 -15.41
C SER A 369 6.39 -17.38 -16.57
N ASN A 370 6.31 -16.90 -17.81
CA ASN A 370 6.48 -17.69 -19.02
C ASN A 370 7.90 -17.59 -19.60
N GLU A 371 8.77 -16.77 -18.99
CA GLU A 371 10.12 -16.45 -19.49
C GLU A 371 11.16 -16.59 -18.36
N PRO A 372 11.48 -17.82 -17.91
CA PRO A 372 12.34 -18.03 -16.75
C PRO A 372 13.73 -17.39 -16.89
N GLY A 373 14.33 -17.46 -18.09
CA GLY A 373 15.64 -16.85 -18.35
C GLY A 373 15.63 -15.32 -18.23
N LEU A 374 14.59 -14.66 -18.75
CA LEU A 374 14.42 -13.22 -18.59
C LEU A 374 14.14 -12.84 -17.13
N PHE A 375 13.39 -13.67 -16.40
CA PHE A 375 13.17 -13.47 -14.97
C PHE A 375 14.49 -13.49 -14.20
N GLU A 376 15.34 -14.50 -14.42
CA GLU A 376 16.66 -14.59 -13.77
C GLU A 376 17.57 -13.40 -14.11
N GLU A 377 17.60 -12.98 -15.38
CA GLU A 377 18.39 -11.82 -15.82
C GLU A 377 17.94 -10.54 -15.11
N VAL A 378 16.63 -10.25 -15.12
CA VAL A 378 16.05 -9.05 -14.50
C VAL A 378 16.22 -9.10 -12.98
N TRP A 379 16.09 -10.27 -12.36
CA TRP A 379 16.30 -10.47 -10.93
C TRP A 379 17.75 -10.19 -10.53
N ALA A 380 18.72 -10.77 -11.24
CA ALA A 380 20.14 -10.56 -10.98
C ALA A 380 20.55 -9.10 -11.19
N TRP A 381 20.09 -8.50 -12.29
CA TRP A 381 20.30 -7.08 -12.57
C TRP A 381 19.72 -6.17 -11.47
N GLY A 382 18.48 -6.43 -11.06
CA GLY A 382 17.79 -5.69 -10.01
C GLY A 382 18.47 -5.81 -8.65
N THR A 383 18.86 -7.02 -8.24
CA THR A 383 19.61 -7.27 -6.99
C THR A 383 20.88 -6.44 -6.95
N LYS A 384 21.69 -6.46 -8.02
CA LYS A 384 22.93 -5.69 -8.11
C LYS A 384 22.68 -4.18 -8.13
N ALA A 385 21.72 -3.72 -8.92
CA ALA A 385 21.38 -2.29 -9.02
C ALA A 385 20.86 -1.73 -7.69
N LEU A 386 20.17 -2.55 -6.90
CA LEU A 386 19.61 -2.20 -5.60
C LEU A 386 20.51 -2.58 -4.42
N LYS A 387 21.72 -3.12 -4.68
CA LYS A 387 22.68 -3.53 -3.65
C LYS A 387 22.08 -4.50 -2.63
N LEU A 388 21.28 -5.45 -3.10
CA LEU A 388 20.63 -6.46 -2.25
C LEU A 388 21.54 -7.68 -1.98
N ASP A 389 22.62 -7.81 -2.74
CA ASP A 389 23.72 -8.76 -2.57
C ASP A 389 24.84 -8.27 -1.64
N GLU A 390 24.82 -6.98 -1.27
CA GLU A 390 25.74 -6.41 -0.29
C GLU A 390 25.21 -6.60 1.14
N PRO A 391 26.07 -6.96 2.12
CA PRO A 391 25.68 -6.97 3.53
C PRO A 391 25.26 -5.56 3.96
N VAL A 392 24.29 -5.47 4.87
CA VAL A 392 23.93 -4.19 5.51
C VAL A 392 25.19 -3.70 6.24
N THR A 393 25.86 -2.65 5.73
CA THR A 393 26.95 -2.01 6.46
C THR A 393 26.38 -1.41 7.75
N ALA A 394 26.89 -1.88 8.88
CA ALA A 394 26.44 -1.52 10.23
C ALA A 394 26.65 -0.04 10.56
#